data_AF-A0A938SIT9-F1
#
_entry.id   AF-A0A938SIT9-F1
#
_cell.length_a   1.000
_cell.length_b   1.000
_cell.length_c   1.000
_cell.angle_alpha   90.00
_cell.angle_beta   90.00
_cell.angle_gamma   90.00
#
_symmetry.space_group_name_H-M   'P 1'
#
loop_
_entity.id
_entity.type
_entity.pdbx_description
1 polymer ?
#
loop_
_entity_poly.entity_id
_entity_poly.type
_entity_poly.pdbx_seq_one_letter_code
_entity_poly.pdbx_strand_id
1 'polypeptide(L)'
;MAKYPNLWADISAGSGHNALSRDPSFGLEFMDQFQDKLMFGTDSCRRSDTAEAVPIVGFFKGLRDQRKLSAAAWDKIAWRNAVRLMKLE
;
A
#
# COMPACT_ATOMS: atom_id res chain seq x y z
N MET A 1 -5.55 13.16 -3.43
CA MET A 1 -6.32 12.94 -2.18
C MET A 1 -6.33 14.16 -1.23
N ALA A 2 -5.77 15.29 -1.64
CA ALA A 2 -5.68 16.51 -0.82
C ALA A 2 -7.05 17.20 -0.60
N LYS A 3 -7.91 17.24 -1.64
CA LYS A 3 -9.18 17.98 -1.60
C LYS A 3 -10.21 17.39 -0.63
N TYR A 4 -10.25 16.07 -0.47
CA TYR A 4 -11.28 15.38 0.32
C TYR A 4 -10.65 14.75 1.56
N PRO A 5 -10.92 15.26 2.78
CA PRO A 5 -10.29 14.78 4.01
C PRO A 5 -10.66 13.33 4.33
N ASN A 6 -11.86 12.90 3.94
CA ASN A 6 -12.42 11.57 4.17
C ASN A 6 -12.21 10.58 3.01
N LEU A 7 -11.44 10.93 1.97
CA LEU A 7 -11.11 10.00 0.89
C LEU A 7 -9.93 9.13 1.29
N TRP A 8 -10.11 7.82 1.16
CA TRP A 8 -9.11 6.79 1.40
C TRP A 8 -8.84 6.01 0.12
N ALA A 9 -7.68 5.36 0.05
CA ALA A 9 -7.39 4.43 -1.02
C ALA A 9 -6.68 3.20 -0.47
N ASP A 10 -7.04 2.03 -0.98
CA ASP A 10 -6.22 0.85 -0.84
C ASP A 10 -5.19 0.76 -1.98
N ILE A 11 -4.08 0.10 -1.69
CA ILE A 11 -3.05 -0.29 -2.63
C ILE A 11 -3.01 -1.82 -2.61
N SER A 12 -3.73 -2.43 -3.55
CA SER A 12 -3.90 -3.88 -3.63
C SER A 12 -3.81 -4.39 -5.07
N ALA A 13 -3.88 -5.72 -5.22
CA ALA A 13 -3.88 -6.40 -6.51
C ALA A 13 -2.66 -6.11 -7.40
N GLY A 14 -2.77 -6.50 -8.67
CA GLY A 14 -1.82 -6.11 -9.71
C GLY A 14 -1.96 -4.64 -10.13
N SER A 15 -3.15 -4.04 -10.00
CA SER A 15 -3.40 -2.65 -10.38
C SER A 15 -2.69 -1.66 -9.45
N GLY A 16 -2.79 -1.84 -8.13
CA GLY A 16 -2.06 -1.04 -7.14
C GLY A 16 -0.55 -1.20 -7.29
N HIS A 17 -0.07 -2.42 -7.57
CA HIS A 17 1.33 -2.67 -7.89
C HIS A 17 1.76 -1.83 -9.10
N ASN A 18 1.05 -1.95 -10.22
CA ASN A 18 1.40 -1.24 -11.46
C ASN A 18 1.29 0.28 -11.31
N ALA A 19 0.34 0.78 -10.52
CA ALA A 19 0.17 2.20 -10.25
C ALA A 19 1.40 2.80 -9.56
N LEU A 20 2.05 2.05 -8.66
CA LEU A 20 3.20 2.52 -7.88
C LEU A 20 4.57 2.15 -8.48
N SER A 21 4.67 1.02 -9.19
CA SER A 21 5.96 0.52 -9.68
C SER A 21 6.32 1.00 -11.09
N ARG A 22 5.34 1.47 -11.87
CA ARG A 22 5.57 1.95 -13.25
C ARG A 22 6.52 3.16 -13.32
N ASP A 23 6.48 4.03 -12.32
CA ASP A 23 7.43 5.10 -12.09
C ASP A 23 7.83 5.07 -10.61
N PRO A 24 8.99 4.49 -10.27
CA PRO A 24 9.38 4.32 -8.87
C PRO A 24 9.52 5.63 -8.09
N SER A 25 9.99 6.70 -8.73
CA SER A 25 10.17 8.00 -8.07
C SER A 25 8.81 8.60 -7.72
N PHE A 26 7.90 8.62 -8.69
CA PHE A 26 6.53 9.09 -8.47
C PHE A 26 5.78 8.22 -7.45
N GLY A 27 5.92 6.90 -7.52
CA GLY A 27 5.27 5.98 -6.60
C GLY A 27 5.70 6.21 -5.14
N LEU A 28 6.99 6.43 -4.90
CA LEU A 28 7.52 6.76 -3.58
C LEU A 28 7.01 8.12 -3.09
N GLU A 29 7.07 9.16 -3.93
CA GLU A 29 6.56 10.49 -3.59
C GLU A 29 5.07 10.46 -3.25
N PHE A 30 4.26 9.76 -4.05
CA PHE A 30 2.82 9.59 -3.82
C PHE A 30 2.53 8.89 -2.49
N MET A 31 3.27 7.81 -2.20
CA MET A 31 3.12 7.08 -0.94
C MET A 31 3.51 7.93 0.26
N ASP A 32 4.59 8.72 0.18
CA ASP A 32 5.01 9.59 1.27
C ASP A 32 4.01 10.74 1.49
N GLN A 33 3.57 11.40 0.41
CA GLN A 33 2.61 12.50 0.44
C GLN A 33 1.25 12.09 1.03
N PHE A 34 0.76 10.90 0.71
CA PHE A 34 -0.57 10.43 1.11
C PHE A 34 -0.53 9.29 2.13
N GLN A 35 0.60 9.09 2.81
CA GLN A 35 0.82 7.98 3.75
C GLN A 35 -0.27 7.82 4.82
N ASP A 36 -0.96 8.89 5.22
CA ASP A 36 -2.02 8.87 6.22
C ASP A 36 -3.39 8.43 5.67
N LYS A 37 -3.50 8.14 4.37
CA LYS A 37 -4.77 7.81 3.71
C LYS A 37 -4.70 6.56 2.82
N LEU A 38 -3.54 5.89 2.79
CA LEU A 38 -3.31 4.67 2.02
C LEU A 38 -3.37 3.44 2.93
N MET A 39 -3.88 2.33 2.40
CA MET A 39 -3.92 1.05 3.10
C MET A 39 -3.40 -0.06 2.20
N PHE A 40 -2.59 -0.95 2.73
CA PHE A 40 -2.14 -2.14 2.02
C PHE A 40 -3.26 -3.19 1.93
N GLY A 41 -3.37 -3.86 0.78
CA GLY A 41 -4.22 -5.03 0.59
C GLY A 41 -3.62 -6.00 -0.42
N THR A 42 -4.10 -7.25 -0.42
CA THR A 42 -3.68 -8.24 -1.42
C THR A 42 -4.65 -8.35 -2.59
N ASP A 43 -5.95 -8.13 -2.36
CA ASP A 43 -7.03 -8.49 -3.31
C ASP A 43 -6.96 -9.96 -3.74
N SER A 44 -6.66 -10.84 -2.79
CA SER A 44 -6.52 -12.27 -3.05
C SER A 44 -7.83 -13.01 -2.78
N CYS A 45 -8.40 -13.53 -3.86
CA CYS A 45 -9.65 -14.31 -3.85
C CYS A 45 -9.62 -15.46 -4.88
N ARG A 46 -8.52 -15.63 -5.64
CA ARG A 46 -8.44 -16.60 -6.73
C ARG A 46 -7.74 -17.86 -6.25
N ARG A 47 -8.19 -19.03 -6.73
CA ARG A 47 -7.49 -20.30 -6.48
C ARG A 47 -6.03 -20.25 -6.95
N SER A 48 -5.72 -19.51 -8.02
CA SER A 48 -4.34 -19.33 -8.51
C SER A 48 -3.40 -18.69 -7.49
N ASP A 49 -3.94 -17.90 -6.55
CA ASP A 49 -3.14 -17.15 -5.57
C ASP A 49 -2.43 -18.08 -4.56
N THR A 50 -2.82 -19.37 -4.50
CA THR A 50 -2.10 -20.39 -3.70
C THR A 50 -0.81 -20.88 -4.37
N ALA A 51 -0.69 -20.69 -5.69
CA ALA A 51 0.47 -21.10 -6.47
C ALA A 51 1.33 -19.90 -6.92
N GLU A 52 0.71 -18.74 -7.12
CA GLU A 52 1.36 -17.51 -7.58
C GLU A 52 1.25 -16.42 -6.52
N ALA A 53 2.39 -15.85 -6.12
CA ALA A 53 2.39 -14.75 -5.17
C ALA A 53 1.81 -13.47 -5.79
N VAL A 54 0.92 -12.79 -5.07
CA VAL A 54 0.40 -11.48 -5.52
C VAL A 54 1.55 -10.46 -5.56
N PRO A 55 1.83 -9.82 -6.72
CA PRO A 55 3.01 -8.96 -6.91
C PRO A 55 3.16 -7.83 -5.88
N ILE A 56 2.04 -7.26 -5.41
CA ILE A 56 2.03 -6.18 -4.43
C ILE A 56 2.70 -6.58 -3.10
N VAL A 57 2.61 -7.86 -2.71
CA VAL A 57 3.23 -8.38 -1.48
C VAL A 57 4.76 -8.30 -1.58
N GLY A 58 5.32 -8.75 -2.71
CA GLY A 58 6.76 -8.70 -2.96
C GLY A 58 7.27 -7.26 -3.04
N PHE A 59 6.53 -6.39 -3.72
CA PHE A 59 6.84 -4.97 -3.82
C PHE A 59 6.90 -4.30 -2.43
N PHE A 60 5.89 -4.48 -1.59
CA PHE A 60 5.86 -3.88 -0.24
C PHE A 60 6.97 -4.39 0.68
N LYS A 61 7.32 -5.69 0.59
CA LYS A 61 8.49 -6.24 1.29
C LYS A 61 9.78 -5.56 0.82
N GLY A 62 9.95 -5.39 -0.48
CA GLY A 62 11.10 -4.68 -1.06
C GLY A 62 11.21 -3.23 -0.57
N LEU A 63 10.10 -2.48 -0.53
CA LEU A 63 10.08 -1.12 0.01
C LEU A 63 10.55 -1.05 1.47
N ARG A 64 10.13 -2.01 2.29
CA ARG A 64 10.54 -2.12 3.70
C ARG A 64 12.02 -2.46 3.82
N ASP A 65 12.45 -3.53 3.16
CA ASP A 65 13.78 -4.10 3.32
C ASP A 65 14.86 -3.13 2.79
N GLN A 66 14.54 -2.38 1.73
CA GLN A 66 15.39 -1.34 1.16
C GLN A 66 15.21 0.04 1.83
N ARG A 67 14.34 0.15 2.84
CA ARG A 67 14.04 1.41 3.57
C ARG A 67 13.69 2.57 2.64
N LYS A 68 12.88 2.30 1.61
CA LYS A 68 12.44 3.32 0.64
C LYS A 68 11.39 4.27 1.20
N LEU A 69 10.77 3.91 2.31
CA LEU A 69 9.87 4.75 3.11
C LEU A 69 10.38 4.83 4.54
N SER A 70 10.00 5.89 5.26
CA SER A 70 10.22 5.95 6.70
C SER A 70 9.45 4.83 7.42
N ALA A 71 9.94 4.39 8.58
CA ALA A 71 9.24 3.36 9.37
C ALA A 71 7.81 3.78 9.73
N ALA A 72 7.60 5.08 10.03
CA ALA A 72 6.28 5.62 10.34
C ALA A 72 5.35 5.59 9.12
N ALA A 73 5.82 6.00 7.94
CA ALA A 73 5.03 5.93 6.71
C ALA A 73 4.68 4.48 6.36
N TRP A 74 5.65 3.57 6.48
CA TRP A 74 5.41 2.15 6.23
C TRP A 74 4.36 1.57 7.17
N ASP A 75 4.47 1.82 8.48
CA ASP A 75 3.51 1.36 9.49
C ASP A 75 2.08 1.87 9.21
N LYS A 76 1.95 3.15 8.83
CA LYS A 76 0.67 3.76 8.47
C LYS A 76 0.00 2.98 7.35
N ILE A 77 0.72 2.77 6.25
CA ILE A 77 0.18 2.13 5.05
C ILE A 77 -0.02 0.64 5.27
N ALA A 78 0.91 -0.03 5.95
CA ALA A 78 0.87 -1.48 6.17
C ALA A 78 -0.29 -1.91 7.08
N TRP A 79 -0.63 -1.13 8.12
CA TRP A 79 -1.68 -1.55 9.06
C TRP A 79 -2.35 -0.44 9.87
N ARG A 80 -1.65 0.63 10.32
CA ARG A 80 -2.23 1.58 11.28
C ARG A 80 -3.41 2.36 10.72
N ASN A 81 -3.38 2.69 9.43
CA ASN A 81 -4.50 3.38 8.77
C ASN A 81 -5.75 2.52 8.74
N ALA A 82 -5.60 1.22 8.44
CA ALA A 82 -6.70 0.27 8.43
C ALA A 82 -7.31 0.11 9.84
N VAL A 83 -6.47 -0.03 10.88
CA VAL A 83 -6.91 -0.06 12.29
C VAL A 83 -7.70 1.18 12.65
N ARG A 84 -7.18 2.37 12.32
CA ARG A 84 -7.85 3.65 12.61
C ARG A 84 -9.18 3.80 11.87
N LEU A 85 -9.21 3.48 10.57
CA LEU A 85 -10.41 3.68 9.75
C LEU A 85 -11.53 2.71 10.11
N MET A 86 -11.16 1.44 10.32
CA MET A 86 -12.12 0.36 10.58
C MET A 86 -12.42 0.15 12.06
N LYS A 87 -11.76 0.90 12.97
CA LYS A 87 -11.93 0.80 14.43
C LYS A 87 -11.72 -0.63 14.93
N LEU A 88 -10.55 -1.17 14.63
CA LEU A 88 -10.18 -2.55 14.99
C LEU A 88 -9.63 -2.67 16.43
N GLU A 89 -9.80 -1.62 17.24
CA GLU A 89 -9.44 -1.50 18.66
C GLU A 89 -10.64 -0.99 19.47
#